data_AF-A0A3R9A934-F1
#
_entry.id   AF-A0A3R9A934-F1
#
_cell.length_a   1.000
_cell.length_b   1.000
_cell.length_c   1.000
_cell.angle_alpha   90.00
_cell.angle_beta   90.00
_cell.angle_gamma   90.00
#
_symmetry.space_group_name_H-M   'P 1'
#
loop_
_entity.id
_entity.type
_entity.pdbx_description
1 polymer ?
#
loop_
_entity_poly.entity_id
_entity_poly.type
_entity_poly.pdbx_seq_one_letter_code
_entity_poly.pdbx_strand_id
1 'polypeptide(L)'
;MLIRRPTDEVYQAFTEPGVTSWFWFTHADRRLTPGAHVTWTWGMYGVVSRLLVKALEPNRRILIEWDLDEIPTEVEWTFDDRGVATWVEITNRGFATSDSGVKAALEAMEGFTLVLAGAKLWLERAIEPSFIIDRFPDQVAAAWKPEV
;
A
#
# COMPACT_ATOMS: atom_id res chain seq x y z
N MET A 1 7.85 9.30 5.41
CA MET A 1 9.00 8.42 5.73
C MET A 1 10.09 8.62 4.69
N LEU A 2 11.36 8.72 5.12
CA LEU A 2 12.50 8.80 4.19
C LEU A 2 12.94 7.40 3.74
N ILE A 3 13.00 7.16 2.44
CA ILE A 3 13.53 5.94 1.81
C ILE A 3 14.80 6.32 1.05
N ARG A 4 15.92 5.63 1.32
CA ARG A 4 17.25 5.93 0.73
C ARG A 4 17.42 5.33 -0.65
N ARG A 5 16.49 5.64 -1.55
CA ARG A 5 16.51 5.31 -2.97
C ARG A 5 16.03 6.50 -3.80
N PRO A 6 16.44 6.60 -5.08
CA PRO A 6 15.94 7.61 -6.02
C PRO A 6 14.42 7.55 -6.20
N THR A 7 13.82 8.69 -6.53
CA THR A 7 12.35 8.84 -6.57
C THR A 7 11.66 8.00 -7.64
N ASP A 8 12.34 7.72 -8.76
CA ASP A 8 11.83 6.82 -9.79
C ASP A 8 11.75 5.38 -9.30
N GLU A 9 12.77 4.89 -8.58
CA GLU A 9 12.76 3.55 -7.97
C GLU A 9 11.65 3.44 -6.92
N VAL A 10 11.53 4.44 -6.04
CA VAL A 10 10.52 4.47 -4.98
C VAL A 10 9.12 4.57 -5.57
N TYR A 11 8.88 5.45 -6.54
CA TYR A 11 7.58 5.59 -7.19
C TYR A 11 7.16 4.29 -7.88
N GLN A 12 8.06 3.69 -8.67
CA GLN A 12 7.79 2.43 -9.36
C GLN A 12 7.43 1.32 -8.37
N ALA A 13 8.07 1.28 -7.19
CA ALA A 13 7.76 0.28 -6.17
C ALA A 13 6.29 0.29 -5.71
N PHE A 14 5.62 1.45 -5.75
CA PHE A 14 4.20 1.57 -5.39
C PHE A 14 3.23 1.44 -6.56
N THR A 15 3.70 1.57 -7.81
CA THR A 15 2.84 1.43 -9.01
C THR A 15 2.95 0.08 -9.69
N GLU A 16 4.02 -0.67 -9.42
CA GLU A 16 4.32 -1.95 -10.05
C GLU A 16 3.97 -3.13 -9.14
N PRO A 17 2.89 -3.89 -9.40
CA PRO A 17 2.47 -4.98 -8.53
C PRO A 17 3.52 -6.05 -8.28
N GLY A 18 4.40 -6.30 -9.26
CA GLY A 18 5.52 -7.24 -9.10
C GLY A 18 6.60 -6.76 -8.14
N VAL A 19 6.60 -5.48 -7.76
CA VAL A 19 7.46 -4.90 -6.73
C VAL A 19 6.68 -4.65 -5.44
N THR A 20 5.49 -4.06 -5.54
CA THR A 20 4.63 -3.76 -4.38
C THR A 20 4.28 -4.99 -3.56
N SER A 21 4.20 -6.15 -4.23
CA SER A 21 3.86 -7.41 -3.57
C SER A 21 4.89 -7.91 -2.56
N TRP A 22 6.14 -7.44 -2.66
CA TRP A 22 7.19 -7.75 -1.70
C TRP A 22 7.05 -7.01 -0.36
N PHE A 23 6.12 -6.07 -0.21
CA PHE A 23 6.01 -5.31 1.03
C PHE A 23 4.59 -4.89 1.44
N TRP A 24 3.54 -5.26 0.70
CA TRP A 24 2.18 -4.81 1.02
C TRP A 24 1.07 -5.85 0.80
N PHE A 25 0.65 -6.09 -0.44
CA PHE A 25 -0.38 -7.08 -0.79
C PHE A 25 0.25 -8.27 -1.49
N THR A 26 -0.35 -9.44 -1.49
CA THR A 26 0.26 -10.61 -2.15
C THR A 26 0.09 -10.60 -3.67
N HIS A 27 -0.99 -10.00 -4.18
CA HIS A 27 -1.28 -9.95 -5.61
C HIS A 27 -2.13 -8.73 -5.98
N ALA A 28 -1.93 -8.21 -7.19
CA ALA A 28 -2.89 -7.32 -7.84
C ALA A 28 -3.24 -7.87 -9.23
N ASP A 29 -4.51 -7.78 -9.61
CA ASP A 29 -5.02 -8.31 -10.87
C ASP A 29 -4.47 -7.59 -12.12
N ARG A 30 -4.01 -6.35 -11.95
CA ARG A 30 -3.44 -5.52 -13.03
C ARG A 30 -2.52 -4.42 -12.48
N ARG A 31 -1.77 -3.80 -13.40
CA ARG A 31 -0.98 -2.59 -13.12
C ARG A 31 -1.88 -1.39 -12.88
N LEU A 32 -1.39 -0.43 -12.10
CA LEU A 32 -2.10 0.83 -11.90
C LEU A 32 -2.05 1.66 -13.19
N THR A 33 -3.21 2.01 -13.73
CA THR A 33 -3.36 2.95 -14.84
C THR A 33 -4.52 3.89 -14.52
N PRO A 34 -4.46 5.20 -14.85
CA PRO A 34 -5.53 6.14 -14.55
C PRO A 34 -6.90 5.66 -15.08
N GLY A 35 -7.93 5.72 -14.24
CA GLY A 35 -9.29 5.26 -14.53
C GLY A 35 -9.51 3.75 -14.37
N ALA A 36 -8.48 2.96 -14.09
CA ALA A 36 -8.64 1.52 -13.89
C ALA A 36 -9.25 1.18 -12.53
N HIS A 37 -10.12 0.17 -12.53
CA HIS A 37 -10.52 -0.53 -11.33
C HIS A 37 -9.54 -1.69 -11.12
N VAL A 38 -8.91 -1.75 -9.95
CA VAL A 38 -7.88 -2.71 -9.59
C VAL A 38 -8.32 -3.47 -8.35
N THR A 39 -7.98 -4.75 -8.28
CA THR A 39 -8.23 -5.59 -7.11
C THR A 39 -6.89 -5.97 -6.48
N TRP A 40 -6.70 -5.60 -5.23
CA TRP A 40 -5.59 -6.06 -4.40
C TRP A 40 -6.03 -7.23 -3.53
N THR A 41 -5.15 -8.22 -3.40
CA THR A 41 -5.40 -9.46 -2.66
C THR A 41 -4.35 -9.67 -1.59
N TRP A 42 -4.81 -9.91 -0.37
CA TRP A 42 -4.03 -10.44 0.75
C TRP A 42 -4.36 -11.92 0.90
N GLY A 43 -3.70 -12.74 0.08
CA GLY A 43 -3.95 -14.18 -0.02
C GLY A 43 -3.70 -14.90 1.30
N MET A 44 -2.77 -14.41 2.12
CA MET A 44 -2.55 -14.94 3.47
C MET A 44 -3.77 -14.81 4.37
N TYR A 45 -4.64 -13.81 4.16
CA TYR A 45 -5.86 -13.59 4.94
C TYR A 45 -7.13 -13.96 4.15
N GLY A 46 -7.03 -14.31 2.88
CA GLY A 46 -8.19 -14.50 1.99
C GLY A 46 -8.99 -13.21 1.76
N VAL A 47 -8.36 -12.04 1.97
CA VAL A 47 -9.01 -10.72 1.85
C VAL A 47 -8.70 -10.11 0.49
N VAL A 48 -9.68 -9.44 -0.09
CA VAL A 48 -9.54 -8.63 -1.31
C VAL A 48 -10.06 -7.23 -1.05
N SER A 49 -9.49 -6.23 -1.71
CA SER A 49 -10.03 -4.87 -1.74
C SER A 49 -9.99 -4.32 -3.16
N ARG A 50 -11.07 -3.64 -3.55
CA ARG A 50 -11.20 -3.00 -4.86
C ARG A 50 -10.95 -1.50 -4.75
N LEU A 51 -10.26 -0.95 -5.74
CA LEU A 51 -9.93 0.47 -5.81
C LEU A 51 -10.08 1.03 -7.23
N LEU A 52 -10.26 2.34 -7.33
CA LEU A 52 -10.21 3.11 -8.57
C LEU A 52 -8.97 4.00 -8.57
N VAL A 53 -8.15 3.90 -9.62
CA VAL A 53 -6.98 4.78 -9.80
C VAL A 53 -7.45 6.13 -10.34
N LYS A 54 -7.39 7.18 -9.52
CA LYS A 54 -7.84 8.53 -9.91
C LYS A 54 -6.76 9.30 -10.66
N ALA A 55 -5.51 9.25 -10.20
CA ALA A 55 -4.39 9.94 -10.84
C ALA A 55 -3.06 9.22 -10.59
N LEU A 56 -2.18 9.26 -11.60
CA LEU A 56 -0.78 8.87 -11.50
C LEU A 56 0.06 9.98 -12.13
N GLU A 57 0.85 10.66 -11.29
CA GLU A 57 1.82 11.67 -11.72
C GLU A 57 3.21 11.10 -11.48
N PRO A 58 3.94 10.69 -12.53
CA PRO A 58 5.22 10.00 -12.41
C PRO A 58 6.19 10.69 -11.45
N ASN A 59 6.75 9.93 -10.52
CA ASN A 59 7.73 10.37 -9.53
C ASN A 59 7.23 11.48 -8.58
N ARG A 60 5.92 11.72 -8.52
CA ARG A 60 5.35 12.83 -7.73
C ARG A 60 4.14 12.42 -6.92
N ARG A 61 3.19 11.71 -7.51
CA ARG A 61 1.89 11.45 -6.86
C ARG A 61 1.20 10.19 -7.36
N ILE A 62 0.54 9.50 -6.43
CA ILE A 62 -0.46 8.46 -6.70
C ILE A 62 -1.73 8.85 -5.97
N LEU A 63 -2.87 8.79 -6.64
CA LEU A 63 -4.18 9.05 -6.03
C LEU A 63 -5.14 7.92 -6.39
N ILE A 64 -5.74 7.30 -5.39
CA ILE A 64 -6.76 6.27 -5.55
C ILE A 64 -8.00 6.58 -4.70
N GLU A 65 -9.13 6.03 -5.13
CA GLU A 65 -10.28 5.79 -4.27
C GLU A 65 -10.24 4.32 -3.86
N TRP A 66 -10.06 4.07 -2.58
CA TRP A 66 -9.84 2.75 -2.01
C TRP A 66 -11.11 2.24 -1.34
N ASP A 67 -11.25 0.92 -1.33
CA ASP A 67 -12.31 0.15 -0.68
C ASP A 67 -13.71 0.43 -1.25
N LEU A 68 -13.84 0.25 -2.58
CA LEU A 68 -15.06 0.51 -3.33
C LEU A 68 -16.27 -0.33 -2.90
N ASP A 69 -16.06 -1.35 -2.06
CA ASP A 69 -17.07 -2.32 -1.64
C ASP A 69 -17.71 -1.97 -0.30
N GLU A 70 -17.11 -1.03 0.43
CA GLU A 70 -17.60 -0.53 1.71
C GLU A 70 -17.89 0.97 1.62
N ILE A 71 -17.20 1.79 2.43
CA ILE A 71 -17.27 3.25 2.43
C ILE A 71 -15.95 3.74 1.82
N PRO A 72 -15.95 4.17 0.54
CA PRO A 72 -14.71 4.51 -0.12
C PRO A 72 -13.98 5.67 0.54
N THR A 73 -12.66 5.56 0.60
CA THR A 73 -11.78 6.64 1.09
C THR A 73 -10.75 7.00 0.03
N GLU A 74 -10.30 8.25 0.04
CA GLU A 74 -9.24 8.70 -0.86
C GLU A 74 -7.88 8.43 -0.22
N VAL A 75 -6.98 7.77 -0.94
CA VAL A 75 -5.59 7.55 -0.51
C VAL A 75 -4.65 8.21 -1.49
N GLU A 76 -3.76 9.04 -0.96
CA GLU A 76 -2.79 9.82 -1.71
C GLU A 76 -1.37 9.49 -1.24
N TRP A 77 -0.50 9.14 -2.17
CA TRP A 77 0.94 9.13 -1.97
C TRP A 77 1.54 10.38 -2.60
N THR A 78 2.42 11.05 -1.88
CA THR A 78 3.30 12.07 -2.42
C THR A 78 4.76 11.62 -2.30
N PHE A 79 5.55 11.99 -3.30
CA PHE A 79 6.96 11.62 -3.40
C PHE A 79 7.78 12.90 -3.56
N ASP A 80 8.48 13.33 -2.50
CA ASP A 80 9.40 14.45 -2.57
C ASP A 80 10.81 13.94 -2.83
N ASP A 81 11.38 14.37 -3.95
CA ASP A 81 12.78 14.08 -4.29
C ASP A 81 13.75 14.75 -3.33
N ARG A 82 14.69 13.97 -2.78
CA ARG A 82 15.78 14.40 -1.90
C ARG A 82 17.16 14.01 -2.47
N GLY A 83 17.25 13.83 -3.80
CA GLY A 83 18.47 13.48 -4.52
C GLY A 83 18.71 11.98 -4.51
N VAL A 84 19.46 11.49 -3.51
CA VAL A 84 19.75 10.03 -3.36
C VAL A 84 18.69 9.30 -2.52
N ALA A 85 17.65 10.01 -2.10
CA ALA A 85 16.58 9.53 -1.25
C ALA A 85 15.26 10.18 -1.66
N THR A 86 14.15 9.62 -1.18
CA THR A 86 12.80 10.13 -1.41
C THR A 86 12.07 10.20 -0.08
N TRP A 87 11.36 11.31 0.14
CA TRP A 87 10.39 11.39 1.22
C TRP A 87 9.02 10.98 0.69
N VAL A 88 8.46 9.90 1.26
CA VAL A 88 7.13 9.40 0.92
C VAL A 88 6.16 9.75 2.02
N GLU A 89 5.05 10.39 1.69
CA GLU A 89 3.94 10.62 2.60
C GLU A 89 2.69 9.93 2.05
N ILE A 90 1.95 9.25 2.93
CA ILE A 90 0.67 8.63 2.59
C ILE A 90 -0.38 9.35 3.40
N THR A 91 -1.41 9.84 2.72
CA THR A 91 -2.56 10.42 3.38
C THR A 91 -3.84 9.72 2.97
N ASN A 92 -4.64 9.33 3.96
CA ASN A 92 -5.96 8.74 3.74
C ASN A 92 -7.05 9.68 4.28
N ARG A 93 -8.06 9.99 3.46
CA ARG A 93 -9.12 10.98 3.74
C ARG A 93 -10.50 10.44 3.37
N GLY A 94 -11.54 11.06 3.90
CA GLY A 94 -12.94 10.69 3.60
C GLY A 94 -13.62 9.88 4.71
N PHE A 95 -12.95 9.64 5.84
CA PHE A 95 -13.55 9.00 7.00
C PHE A 95 -14.70 9.82 7.59
N ALA A 96 -15.72 9.13 8.11
CA ALA A 96 -16.86 9.75 8.77
C ALA A 96 -16.44 10.49 10.06
N THR A 97 -17.14 11.59 10.37
CA THR A 97 -16.98 12.30 11.65
C THR A 97 -17.77 11.61 12.76
N SER A 98 -17.36 10.39 13.09
CA SER A 98 -17.96 9.53 14.13
C SER A 98 -16.86 8.71 14.82
N ASP A 99 -17.16 8.11 15.98
CA ASP A 99 -16.22 7.23 16.68
C ASP A 99 -15.75 6.05 15.79
N SER A 100 -16.67 5.50 14.99
CA SER A 100 -16.35 4.44 14.02
C SER A 100 -15.42 4.93 12.90
N GLY A 101 -15.61 6.17 12.41
CA GLY A 101 -14.75 6.76 11.39
C GLY A 101 -13.35 7.11 11.93
N VAL A 102 -13.26 7.58 13.18
CA VAL A 102 -11.97 7.78 13.86
C VAL A 102 -11.24 6.46 14.03
N LYS A 103 -11.94 5.40 14.45
CA LYS A 103 -11.37 4.06 14.58
C LYS A 103 -10.82 3.56 13.24
N ALA A 104 -11.61 3.65 12.16
CA ALA A 104 -11.19 3.26 10.82
C ALA A 104 -9.96 4.05 10.34
N ALA A 105 -9.91 5.36 10.61
CA ALA A 105 -8.75 6.20 10.28
C ALA A 105 -7.48 5.76 11.03
N LEU A 106 -7.59 5.37 12.31
CA LEU A 106 -6.47 4.86 13.09
C LEU A 106 -5.99 3.49 12.60
N GLU A 107 -6.90 2.59 12.24
CA GLU A 107 -6.58 1.28 11.67
C GLU A 107 -5.89 1.42 10.30
N ALA A 108 -6.39 2.31 9.44
CA ALA A 108 -5.75 2.63 8.17
C ALA A 108 -4.35 3.24 8.35
N MET A 109 -4.20 4.19 9.28
CA MET A 109 -2.91 4.79 9.63
C MET A 109 -1.91 3.73 10.10
N GLU A 110 -2.35 2.78 10.93
CA GLU A 110 -1.52 1.65 11.36
C GLU A 110 -1.05 0.82 10.16
N GLY A 111 -1.99 0.40 9.29
CA GLY A 111 -1.69 -0.37 8.08
C GLY A 111 -0.69 0.34 7.16
N PHE A 112 -0.96 1.58 6.77
CA PHE A 112 -0.07 2.35 5.89
C PHE A 112 1.30 2.65 6.52
N THR A 113 1.38 2.74 7.85
CA THR A 113 2.67 2.85 8.54
C THR A 113 3.51 1.59 8.36
N LEU A 114 2.90 0.40 8.47
CA LEU A 114 3.58 -0.87 8.18
C LEU A 114 4.01 -0.95 6.72
N VAL A 115 3.16 -0.51 5.77
CA VAL A 115 3.51 -0.46 4.34
C VAL A 115 4.74 0.41 4.09
N LEU A 116 4.82 1.60 4.70
CA LEU A 116 6.00 2.46 4.58
C LEU A 116 7.25 1.80 5.16
N ALA A 117 7.13 1.15 6.32
CA ALA A 117 8.23 0.40 6.93
C ALA A 117 8.69 -0.76 6.03
N GLY A 118 7.75 -1.47 5.42
CA GLY A 118 8.01 -2.59 4.50
C GLY A 118 8.70 -2.13 3.23
N ALA A 119 8.16 -1.08 2.59
CA ALA A 119 8.76 -0.47 1.41
C ALA A 119 10.20 -0.01 1.68
N LYS A 120 10.45 0.62 2.84
CA LYS A 120 11.79 1.03 3.25
C LYS A 120 12.74 -0.15 3.40
N LEU A 121 12.31 -1.21 4.07
CA LEU A 121 13.12 -2.40 4.31
C LEU A 121 13.46 -3.12 2.98
N TRP A 122 12.45 -3.33 2.14
CA TRP A 122 12.59 -3.95 0.84
C TRP A 122 13.51 -3.13 -0.08
N LEU A 123 13.24 -1.84 -0.26
CA LEU A 123 14.00 -1.02 -1.19
C LEU A 123 15.44 -0.78 -0.73
N GLU A 124 15.70 -0.59 0.57
CA GLU A 124 17.05 -0.34 1.06
C GLU A 124 17.90 -1.61 1.21
N ARG A 125 17.27 -2.77 1.49
CA ARG A 125 17.99 -3.98 1.91
C ARG A 125 17.60 -5.27 1.20
N ALA A 126 16.59 -5.25 0.34
CA ALA A 126 16.01 -6.44 -0.29
C ALA A 126 15.60 -7.51 0.74
N ILE A 127 15.08 -7.07 1.90
CA ILE A 127 14.54 -7.94 2.93
C ILE A 127 13.01 -7.83 2.86
N GLU A 128 12.34 -8.95 2.61
CA GLU A 128 10.89 -9.04 2.66
C GLU A 128 10.40 -8.89 4.12
N PRO A 129 9.42 -8.00 4.39
CA PRO A 129 8.90 -7.78 5.73
C PRO A 129 7.91 -8.87 6.13
N SER A 130 8.29 -9.77 7.04
CA SER A 130 7.34 -10.76 7.62
C SER A 130 6.24 -10.09 8.44
N PHE A 131 6.47 -8.88 8.95
CA PHE A 131 5.53 -8.21 9.86
C PHE A 131 4.17 -7.86 9.22
N ILE A 132 4.05 -7.89 7.88
CA ILE A 132 2.76 -7.68 7.20
C ILE A 132 1.83 -8.87 7.42
N ILE A 133 2.35 -10.10 7.27
CA ILE A 133 1.61 -11.33 7.56
C ILE A 133 1.52 -11.60 9.07
N ASP A 134 2.53 -11.18 9.84
CA ASP A 134 2.52 -11.38 11.30
C ASP A 134 1.58 -10.41 12.03
N ARG A 135 1.00 -9.41 11.34
CA ARG A 135 0.11 -8.42 11.96
C ARG A 135 -1.21 -9.04 12.43
N PHE A 136 -1.72 -10.04 11.72
CA PHE A 136 -2.96 -10.74 12.08
C PHE A 136 -2.73 -12.27 12.03
N PRO A 137 -1.89 -12.80 12.94
CA PRO A 137 -1.41 -14.18 12.84
C PRO A 137 -2.56 -15.19 12.93
N ASP A 138 -3.58 -14.89 13.72
CA ASP A 138 -4.76 -15.75 13.90
C ASP A 138 -5.74 -15.70 12.71
N GLN A 139 -5.56 -14.75 11.77
CA GLN A 139 -6.38 -14.62 10.56
C GLN A 139 -5.71 -15.25 9.34
N VAL A 140 -4.49 -15.78 9.49
CA VAL A 140 -3.80 -16.45 8.38
C VAL A 140 -4.56 -17.72 8.01
N ALA A 141 -4.94 -17.84 6.73
CA ALA A 141 -5.66 -18.99 6.22
C ALA A 141 -4.82 -20.27 6.40
N ALA A 142 -5.42 -21.34 6.96
CA ALA A 142 -4.70 -22.59 7.23
C ALA A 142 -4.11 -23.25 5.96
N ALA A 143 -4.66 -22.93 4.79
CA ALA A 143 -4.16 -23.40 3.50
C ALA A 143 -3.04 -22.52 2.90
N TRP A 144 -2.76 -21.36 3.50
CA TRP A 144 -1.70 -20.46 3.04
C TRP A 144 -0.34 -21.13 3.19
N LYS A 145 0.41 -21.16 2.10
CA LYS A 145 1.81 -21.57 2.09
C LYS A 145 2.59 -20.36 1.55
N PRO A 146 3.49 -19.76 2.35
CA PRO A 146 4.38 -18.75 1.81
C PRO A 146 5.20 -19.37 0.67
N GLU A 147 5.36 -18.64 -0.43
CA GLU A 147 6.33 -19.01 -1.46
C GLU A 147 7.72 -18.86 -0.84
N VAL A 148 8.46 -19.97 -0.77
CA VAL A 148 9.82 -20.05 -0.17
C VAL A 148 10.86 -19.83 -1.25
#